data_AF-A0AA88PXT3-F1
#
_entry.id   AF-A0AA88PXT3-F1
#
_cell.length_a   1.000
_cell.length_b   1.000
_cell.length_c   1.000
_cell.angle_alpha   90.00
_cell.angle_beta   90.00
_cell.angle_gamma   90.00
#
_symmetry.space_group_name_H-M   'P 1'
#
loop_
_entity.id
_entity.type
_entity.pdbx_description
1 polymer ?
#
loop_
_entity_poly.entity_id
_entity_poly.type
_entity_poly.pdbx_seq_one_letter_code
_entity_poly.pdbx_strand_id
1 'polypeptide(L)'
;MMQTTFALQRQTIVKTCPPVKELMELWPALKMESEFQRITNQNLPNTFYSELDRHLPRLMTLFRQKEFHGIHTKHVTVLHALPVYLREDVSGFLRTCMDTSDEPE
;
A
#
# COMPACT_ATOMS: atom_id res chain seq x y z
N MET A 1 23.04 -16.24 -14.29
CA MET A 1 22.29 -15.27 -13.45
C MET A 1 21.63 -16.08 -12.35
N MET A 2 21.96 -15.86 -11.08
CA MET A 2 21.49 -16.72 -9.98
C MET A 2 20.02 -16.45 -9.69
N GLN A 3 19.17 -17.44 -9.91
CA GLN A 3 17.80 -17.43 -9.40
C GLN A 3 17.90 -17.58 -7.87
N THR A 4 17.79 -16.49 -7.13
CA THR A 4 17.71 -16.53 -5.67
C THR A 4 16.39 -17.20 -5.28
N THR A 5 16.44 -18.27 -4.50
CA THR A 5 15.23 -18.95 -4.04
C THR A 5 14.45 -18.06 -3.07
N PHE A 6 13.12 -18.25 -3.03
CA PHE A 6 12.19 -17.56 -2.12
C PHE A 6 12.70 -17.46 -0.68
N ALA A 7 13.19 -18.57 -0.14
CA ALA A 7 13.69 -18.66 1.23
C ALA A 7 14.90 -17.74 1.47
N LEU A 8 15.79 -17.63 0.47
CA LEU A 8 16.97 -16.80 0.55
C LEU A 8 16.61 -15.30 0.48
N GLN A 9 15.69 -14.92 -0.41
CA GLN A 9 15.19 -13.55 -0.50
C GLN A 9 14.52 -13.10 0.80
N ARG A 10 13.62 -13.94 1.35
CA ARG A 10 12.98 -13.68 2.65
C ARG A 10 14.02 -13.52 3.76
N GLN A 11 15.04 -14.38 3.80
CA GLN A 11 16.07 -14.30 4.83
C GLN A 11 16.86 -12.99 4.72
N THR A 12 17.21 -12.55 3.51
CA THR A 12 17.86 -11.27 3.28
C THR A 12 17.01 -10.13 3.83
N ILE A 13 15.73 -10.05 3.47
CA ILE A 13 14.82 -8.99 3.90
C ILE A 13 14.66 -8.93 5.41
N VAL A 14 14.47 -10.09 6.05
CA VAL A 14 14.32 -10.17 7.51
C VAL A 14 15.60 -9.75 8.23
N LYS A 15 16.78 -10.00 7.63
CA LYS A 15 18.07 -9.64 8.22
C LYS A 15 18.45 -8.18 7.96
N THR A 16 18.17 -7.67 6.76
CA THR A 16 18.57 -6.32 6.35
C THR A 16 17.52 -5.27 6.68
N CYS A 17 16.27 -5.66 6.91
CA CYS A 17 15.13 -4.77 7.18
C CYS A 17 15.15 -3.51 6.29
N PRO A 18 15.20 -3.68 4.96
CA PRO A 18 15.43 -2.56 4.06
C PRO A 18 14.20 -1.62 4.04
N PRO A 19 14.37 -0.33 3.70
CA PRO A 19 13.26 0.57 3.43
C PRO A 19 12.31 -0.02 2.37
N VAL A 20 11.02 0.31 2.45
CA VAL A 20 9.97 -0.24 1.55
C VAL A 20 10.33 -0.05 0.07
N LYS A 21 10.92 1.08 -0.29
CA LYS A 21 11.38 1.36 -1.66
C LYS A 21 12.39 0.31 -2.15
N GLU A 22 13.42 0.03 -1.35
CA GLU A 22 14.45 -0.96 -1.67
C GLU A 22 13.91 -2.39 -1.62
N LEU A 23 13.02 -2.68 -0.67
CA LEU A 23 12.30 -3.96 -0.61
C LEU A 23 11.52 -4.24 -1.90
N MET A 24 10.84 -3.24 -2.45
CA MET A 24 10.08 -3.36 -3.70
C MET A 24 10.95 -3.53 -4.93
N GLU A 25 12.18 -3.00 -4.95
CA GLU A 25 13.14 -3.21 -6.02
C GLU A 25 13.77 -4.61 -5.95
N LEU A 26 14.09 -5.08 -4.74
CA LEU A 26 14.65 -6.41 -4.51
C LEU A 26 13.62 -7.52 -4.72
N TRP A 27 12.35 -7.23 -4.47
CA TRP A 27 11.28 -8.20 -4.58
C TRP A 27 10.04 -7.63 -5.28
N PRO A 28 10.11 -7.42 -6.61
CA PRO A 28 9.01 -6.84 -7.36
C PRO A 28 7.74 -7.70 -7.32
N ALA A 29 7.88 -9.01 -7.07
CA ALA A 29 6.74 -9.91 -6.90
C ALA A 29 5.85 -9.55 -5.70
N LEU A 30 6.36 -8.85 -4.68
CA LEU A 30 5.52 -8.33 -3.58
C LEU A 30 4.49 -7.29 -4.04
N LYS A 31 4.64 -6.72 -5.25
CA LYS A 31 3.62 -5.86 -5.85
C LYS A 31 2.40 -6.65 -6.32
N MET A 32 2.51 -7.97 -6.47
CA MET A 32 1.39 -8.84 -6.80
C MET A 32 0.65 -9.22 -5.51
N GLU A 33 -0.64 -8.91 -5.45
CA GLU A 33 -1.50 -9.20 -4.29
C GLU A 33 -1.47 -10.69 -3.91
N SER A 34 -1.53 -11.56 -4.91
CA SER A 34 -1.51 -13.03 -4.73
C SER A 34 -0.20 -13.51 -4.09
N GLU A 35 0.93 -12.94 -4.47
CA GLU A 35 2.23 -13.27 -3.87
C GLU A 35 2.33 -12.71 -2.45
N PHE A 36 1.91 -11.47 -2.21
CA PHE A 36 1.87 -10.92 -0.86
C PHE A 36 1.04 -11.80 0.07
N GLN A 37 -0.16 -12.19 -0.35
CA GLN A 37 -1.04 -13.06 0.41
C GLN A 37 -0.43 -14.46 0.60
N ARG A 38 0.19 -15.05 -0.42
CA ARG A 38 0.86 -16.35 -0.31
C ARG A 38 1.98 -16.35 0.73
N ILE A 39 2.68 -15.21 0.89
CA ILE A 39 3.85 -15.06 1.76
C ILE A 39 3.46 -14.73 3.20
N THR A 40 2.53 -13.78 3.35
CA THR A 40 2.16 -13.23 4.66
C THR A 40 0.95 -13.93 5.26
N ASN A 41 0.22 -14.71 4.45
CA ASN A 41 -1.09 -15.25 4.77
C ASN A 41 -2.11 -14.18 5.20
N GLN A 42 -1.88 -12.92 4.79
CA GLN A 42 -2.79 -11.81 5.03
C GLN A 42 -3.49 -11.42 3.72
N ASN A 43 -4.79 -11.15 3.82
CA ASN A 43 -5.50 -10.51 2.72
C ASN A 43 -5.18 -9.01 2.75
N LEU A 44 -4.37 -8.56 1.79
CA LEU A 44 -3.82 -7.21 1.77
C LEU A 44 -4.93 -6.14 1.72
N PRO A 45 -5.95 -6.22 0.83
CA PRO A 45 -7.02 -5.22 0.82
C PRO A 45 -7.77 -5.15 2.14
N ASN A 46 -8.21 -6.27 2.71
CA ASN A 46 -8.97 -6.27 3.95
C ASN A 46 -8.14 -5.74 5.13
N THR A 47 -6.87 -6.13 5.20
CA THR A 47 -5.95 -5.66 6.24
C THR A 47 -5.68 -4.16 6.08
N PHE A 48 -5.50 -3.70 4.85
CA PHE A 48 -5.29 -2.29 4.55
C PHE A 48 -6.51 -1.44 4.91
N TYR A 49 -7.71 -1.81 4.47
CA TYR A 49 -8.93 -1.06 4.75
C TYR A 49 -9.28 -1.07 6.24
N SER A 50 -9.11 -2.20 6.94
CA SER A 50 -9.33 -2.25 8.39
C SER A 50 -8.36 -1.35 9.17
N GLU A 51 -7.09 -1.30 8.77
CA GLU A 51 -6.12 -0.38 9.34
C GLU A 51 -6.40 1.08 8.98
N LEU A 52 -6.82 1.33 7.75
CA LEU A 52 -7.21 2.66 7.30
C LEU A 52 -8.44 3.15 8.09
N ASP A 53 -9.44 2.31 8.30
CA ASP A 53 -10.60 2.59 9.17
C ASP A 53 -10.21 2.88 10.61
N ARG A 54 -9.27 2.11 11.16
CA ARG A 54 -8.74 2.30 12.51
C ARG A 54 -8.12 3.68 12.70
N HIS A 55 -7.37 4.16 11.71
CA HIS A 55 -6.70 5.47 11.78
C HIS A 55 -7.53 6.63 11.20
N LEU A 56 -8.60 6.32 10.46
CA LEU A 56 -9.44 7.28 9.76
C LEU A 56 -9.89 8.46 10.65
N PRO A 57 -10.38 8.26 11.89
CA PRO A 57 -10.81 9.38 12.73
C PRO A 57 -9.69 10.39 13.01
N ARG A 58 -8.46 9.91 13.20
CA ARG A 58 -7.29 10.76 13.46
C ARG A 58 -6.86 11.48 12.19
N LEU A 59 -6.80 10.80 11.05
CA LEU A 59 -6.48 11.42 9.75
C LEU A 59 -7.51 12.49 9.37
N MET A 60 -8.80 12.22 9.56
CA MET A 60 -9.88 13.19 9.32
C MET A 60 -9.76 14.43 10.22
N THR A 61 -9.28 14.27 11.45
CA THR A 61 -9.01 15.37 12.38
C THR A 61 -7.84 16.26 11.90
N LEU A 62 -6.86 15.68 11.20
CA LEU A 62 -5.72 16.40 10.60
C LEU A 62 -6.15 17.13 9.32
N PHE A 63 -7.00 16.52 8.49
CA PHE A 63 -7.46 17.08 7.21
C PHE A 63 -8.71 17.97 7.33
N ARG A 64 -8.81 18.76 8.40
CA ARG A 64 -10.00 19.47 8.87
C ARG A 64 -10.49 20.61 7.94
N GLN A 65 -10.89 20.30 6.69
CA GLN A 65 -11.39 21.28 5.73
C GLN A 65 -12.58 20.84 4.86
N LYS A 66 -13.16 19.63 5.00
CA LYS A 66 -14.33 19.27 4.19
C LYS A 66 -15.21 18.22 4.86
N GLU A 67 -16.52 18.46 4.87
CA GLU A 67 -17.51 17.52 5.40
C GLU A 67 -17.69 16.35 4.42
N PHE A 68 -17.05 15.22 4.70
CA PHE A 68 -17.17 14.02 3.88
C PHE A 68 -18.28 13.11 4.42
N HIS A 69 -19.34 12.98 3.64
CA HIS A 69 -20.47 12.11 3.94
C HIS A 69 -20.20 10.73 3.32
N GLY A 70 -20.12 9.68 4.16
CA GLY A 70 -19.89 8.28 3.73
C GLY A 70 -18.47 7.74 3.97
N ILE A 71 -18.36 6.42 4.18
CA ILE A 71 -17.09 5.72 4.47
C ILE A 71 -16.15 5.75 3.26
N HIS A 72 -16.66 5.40 2.08
CA HIS A 72 -15.89 5.44 0.82
C HIS A 72 -15.31 6.83 0.53
N THR A 73 -16.10 7.88 0.70
CA THR A 73 -15.67 9.26 0.45
C THR A 73 -14.56 9.70 1.42
N LYS A 74 -14.60 9.21 2.67
CA LYS A 74 -13.53 9.43 3.65
C LYS A 74 -12.26 8.67 3.30
N HIS A 75 -12.36 7.40 2.92
CA HIS A 75 -11.22 6.59 2.48
C HIS A 75 -10.50 7.21 1.30
N VAL A 76 -11.25 7.54 0.24
CA VAL A 76 -10.72 8.16 -0.99
C VAL A 76 -10.01 9.47 -0.66
N THR A 77 -10.61 10.34 0.16
CA THR A 77 -9.97 11.60 0.55
C THR A 77 -8.66 11.39 1.29
N VAL A 78 -8.67 10.50 2.29
CA VAL A 78 -7.48 10.23 3.09
C VAL A 78 -6.36 9.62 2.23
N LEU A 79 -6.71 8.72 1.31
CA LEU A 79 -5.77 8.17 0.34
C LEU A 79 -5.16 9.25 -0.56
N HIS A 80 -5.96 10.21 -1.03
CA HIS A 80 -5.44 11.33 -1.84
C HIS A 80 -4.56 12.30 -1.04
N ALA A 81 -4.81 12.45 0.27
CA ALA A 81 -4.10 13.39 1.12
C ALA A 81 -2.86 12.78 1.81
N LEU A 82 -2.78 11.44 1.89
CA LEU A 82 -1.69 10.68 2.50
C LEU A 82 -0.31 11.01 1.93
N PRO A 83 -0.07 11.03 0.60
CA PRO A 83 1.27 11.28 0.08
C PRO A 83 1.69 12.75 0.27
N VAL A 84 0.73 13.69 0.28
CA VAL A 84 0.98 15.09 0.64
C VAL A 84 1.43 15.21 2.10
N TYR A 85 0.82 14.45 3.01
CA TYR A 85 1.22 14.40 4.42
C TYR A 85 2.59 13.75 4.61
N LEU A 86 2.89 12.68 3.87
CA LEU A 86 4.16 11.95 3.94
C LEU A 86 5.32 12.65 3.21
N ARG A 87 5.05 13.78 2.52
CA ARG A 87 6.00 14.48 1.63
C ARG A 87 6.57 13.57 0.54
N GLU A 88 5.79 12.59 0.12
CA GLU A 88 6.15 11.67 -0.95
C GLU A 88 5.74 12.26 -2.30
N ASP A 89 6.52 11.95 -3.34
CA ASP A 89 6.14 12.31 -4.70
C ASP A 89 4.85 11.56 -5.07
N VAL A 90 3.76 12.31 -5.17
CA VAL A 90 2.39 11.85 -5.47
C VAL A 90 2.27 11.20 -6.85
N SER A 91 3.26 11.40 -7.73
CA SER A 91 3.19 11.00 -9.15
C SER A 91 3.11 9.48 -9.37
N GLY A 92 3.68 8.66 -8.47
CA GLY A 92 3.74 7.21 -8.59
C GLY A 92 2.81 6.43 -7.65
N PHE A 93 2.47 6.99 -6.49
CA PHE A 93 1.71 6.26 -5.46
C PHE A 93 0.26 5.98 -5.90
N LEU A 94 -0.43 7.00 -6.41
CA LEU A 94 -1.84 6.89 -6.81
C LEU A 94 -2.03 6.11 -8.12
N ARG A 95 -1.04 6.15 -9.03
CA ARG A 95 -1.08 5.43 -10.32
C ARG A 95 -1.14 3.91 -10.08
N THR A 96 -0.30 3.41 -9.19
CA THR A 96 -0.26 2.00 -8.80
C THR A 96 -1.58 1.49 -8.20
N CYS A 97 -2.40 2.37 -7.61
CA CYS A 97 -3.70 2.00 -7.04
C CYS A 97 -4.88 2.14 -8.03
N MET A 98 -4.74 2.95 -9.08
CA MET A 98 -5.78 3.12 -10.11
C MET A 98 -5.63 2.15 -11.29
N ASP A 99 -4.41 1.65 -11.57
CA ASP A 99 -4.17 0.75 -12.71
C ASP A 99 -4.84 -0.65 -12.58
N THR A 100 -5.60 -0.92 -11.51
CA THR A 100 -6.46 -2.12 -11.38
C THR A 100 -7.95 -1.83 -11.52
N SER A 101 -8.35 -0.67 -12.01
CA SER A 101 -9.75 -0.37 -12.35
C SER A 101 -9.84 0.32 -13.69
N ASP A 102 -9.47 -0.40 -14.74
CA ASP A 102 -10.07 -0.28 -16.06
C ASP A 102 -9.92 -1.63 -16.79
N GLU A 103 -10.87 -2.53 -16.56
CA GLU A 103 -11.31 -3.45 -17.60
C GLU A 103 -12.65 -2.94 -18.09
N PRO A 104 -12.72 -2.49 -19.34
CA PRO A 104 -13.92 -2.73 -20.12
C PRO A 104 -13.61 -3.35 -21.50
N GLU A 105 -14.22 -4.53 -21.69
CA GLU A 105 -14.64 -5.23 -22.93
C GLU A 105 -13.61 -5.70 -23.97
#